data_AF-A0A951VRB5-F1
#
_entry.id   AF-A0A951VRB5-F1
#
_cell.length_a   1.000
_cell.length_b   1.000
_cell.length_c   1.000
_cell.angle_alpha   90.00
_cell.angle_beta   90.00
_cell.angle_gamma   90.00
#
_symmetry.space_group_name_H-M   'P 1'
#
loop_
_entity.id
_entity.type
_entity.pdbx_description
1 polymer ?
#
loop_
_entity_poly.entity_id
_entity_poly.type
_entity_poly.pdbx_seq_one_letter_code
_entity_poly.pdbx_strand_id
1 'polypeptide(L)'
;MARGHRLVWTLAAGVLAACGERERPDDDLAAIHAPEVARLVSANEALAGANIPVLDPATMNDAEIRRVLGSGPHCSFRYTAEGKPVLAVLWKESGAAADGTVKLNGDLVALTGTAAEGKLTLTAGAVQMILTPDAPLGSPPARGDERREADLEFAVGDKLRVGYRGYYACPE
;
A
#
# COMPACT_ATOMS: atom_id res chain seq x y z
N MET A 1 31.95 -3.05 -83.36
CA MET A 1 32.78 -4.22 -82.96
C MET A 1 33.31 -3.88 -81.56
N ALA A 2 33.14 -4.63 -80.47
CA ALA A 2 33.03 -6.07 -80.30
C ALA A 2 32.22 -6.49 -79.03
N ARG A 3 31.72 -7.73 -79.10
CA ARG A 3 31.21 -8.70 -78.11
C ARG A 3 31.25 -8.33 -76.62
N GLY A 4 30.12 -8.50 -75.92
CA GLY A 4 29.89 -9.65 -75.01
C GLY A 4 29.74 -9.11 -73.58
N HIS A 5 28.90 -9.60 -72.65
CA HIS A 5 28.29 -10.89 -72.44
C HIS A 5 26.87 -10.72 -71.86
N ARG A 6 26.03 -11.71 -72.13
CA ARG A 6 24.73 -11.89 -71.47
C ARG A 6 24.98 -12.34 -70.04
N LEU A 7 24.54 -11.56 -69.05
CA LEU A 7 24.39 -12.04 -67.68
C LEU A 7 22.89 -12.15 -67.41
N VAL A 8 22.40 -13.38 -67.52
CA VAL A 8 21.13 -13.82 -66.95
C VAL A 8 21.32 -13.81 -65.45
N TRP A 9 20.57 -13.00 -64.72
CA TRP A 9 20.41 -13.17 -63.28
C TRP A 9 18.93 -13.29 -62.93
N THR A 10 18.67 -14.46 -62.38
CA THR A 10 17.45 -15.10 -61.92
C THR A 10 16.64 -14.21 -60.98
N LEU A 11 15.33 -14.16 -61.22
CA LEU A 11 14.32 -13.72 -60.25
C LEU A 11 14.35 -14.64 -59.03
N ALA A 12 14.65 -14.09 -57.85
CA ALA A 12 14.36 -14.73 -56.57
C ALA A 12 13.17 -14.00 -55.93
N ALA A 13 11.95 -14.42 -56.27
CA ALA A 13 10.75 -14.04 -55.54
C ALA A 13 10.71 -14.82 -54.23
N GLY A 14 11.30 -14.26 -53.17
CA GLY A 14 11.17 -14.77 -51.81
C GLY A 14 9.79 -14.45 -51.24
N VAL A 15 8.90 -15.44 -51.25
CA VAL A 15 7.62 -15.38 -50.55
C VAL A 15 7.89 -15.52 -49.05
N LEU A 16 8.02 -14.41 -48.33
CA LEU A 16 7.95 -14.36 -46.86
C LEU A 16 6.46 -14.39 -46.45
N ALA A 17 5.78 -15.50 -46.72
CA ALA A 17 4.50 -15.79 -46.12
C ALA A 17 4.73 -16.78 -44.98
N ALA A 18 4.81 -16.27 -43.74
CA ALA A 18 4.40 -16.90 -42.49
C ALA A 18 5.22 -16.39 -41.29
N CYS A 19 5.00 -15.13 -40.88
CA CYS A 19 5.01 -14.80 -39.45
C CYS A 19 3.56 -14.96 -38.95
N GLY A 20 3.08 -16.21 -38.93
CA GLY A 20 1.88 -16.54 -38.18
C GLY A 20 2.31 -16.78 -36.75
N GLU A 21 2.30 -15.72 -35.94
CA GLU A 21 2.43 -15.80 -34.48
C GLU A 21 1.35 -16.76 -34.00
N ARG A 22 1.71 -18.03 -33.76
CA ARG A 22 0.80 -18.98 -33.13
C ARG A 22 0.94 -18.76 -31.63
N GLU A 23 -0.06 -18.12 -31.05
CA GLU A 23 -0.30 -18.08 -29.61
C GLU A 23 -0.10 -19.49 -29.06
N ARG A 24 0.85 -19.64 -28.14
CA ARG A 24 1.11 -20.94 -27.52
C ARG A 24 0.09 -21.18 -26.43
N PRO A 25 -0.27 -22.43 -26.15
CA PRO A 25 -1.19 -22.76 -25.06
C PRO A 25 -0.74 -22.32 -23.66
N ASP A 26 0.51 -21.86 -23.52
CA ASP A 26 1.16 -21.43 -22.28
C ASP A 26 1.37 -19.91 -22.22
N ASP A 27 0.84 -19.16 -23.19
CA ASP A 27 0.82 -17.71 -23.11
C ASP A 27 -0.30 -17.30 -22.14
N ASP A 28 0.07 -16.87 -20.93
CA ASP A 28 -0.84 -16.23 -19.97
C ASP A 28 -1.25 -14.84 -20.51
N LEU A 29 -2.24 -14.82 -21.41
CA LEU A 29 -2.80 -13.62 -22.04
C LEU A 29 -3.76 -12.85 -21.10
N ALA A 30 -3.87 -13.25 -19.83
CA ALA A 30 -4.66 -12.53 -18.86
C ALA A 30 -4.07 -11.14 -18.64
N ALA A 31 -4.81 -10.10 -19.06
CA ALA A 31 -4.43 -8.73 -18.76
C ALA A 31 -4.22 -8.60 -17.25
N ILE A 32 -3.03 -8.14 -16.84
CA ILE A 32 -2.78 -7.77 -15.45
C ILE A 32 -3.68 -6.58 -15.16
N HIS A 33 -4.83 -6.84 -14.52
CA HIS A 33 -5.72 -5.79 -14.07
C HIS A 33 -4.99 -4.95 -13.05
N ALA A 34 -4.97 -3.63 -13.27
CA ALA A 34 -4.53 -2.72 -12.23
C ALA A 34 -5.39 -2.97 -10.97
N PRO A 35 -4.78 -2.98 -9.77
CA PRO A 35 -5.54 -3.18 -8.55
C PRO A 35 -6.67 -2.15 -8.45
N GLU A 36 -7.84 -2.61 -8.03
CA GLU A 36 -9.01 -1.75 -7.83
C GLU A 36 -8.64 -0.60 -6.87
N VAL A 37 -9.03 0.62 -7.23
CA VAL A 37 -8.75 1.80 -6.42
C VAL A 37 -9.63 1.76 -5.19
N ALA A 38 -9.02 1.59 -4.01
CA ALA A 38 -9.73 1.56 -2.74
C ALA A 38 -10.58 2.84 -2.54
N ARG A 39 -11.84 2.65 -2.14
CA ARG A 39 -12.76 3.76 -1.92
C ARG A 39 -12.50 4.37 -0.54
N LEU A 40 -12.71 5.68 -0.41
CA LEU A 40 -12.73 6.33 0.90
C LEU A 40 -14.17 6.30 1.41
N VAL A 41 -14.39 5.64 2.55
CA VAL A 41 -15.72 5.42 3.14
C VAL A 41 -15.70 5.67 4.65
N SER A 42 -16.88 5.67 5.26
CA SER A 42 -16.99 5.71 6.73
C SER A 42 -16.56 4.38 7.35
N ALA A 43 -16.11 4.40 8.61
CA ALA A 43 -15.78 3.17 9.33
C ALA A 43 -16.95 2.17 9.36
N ASN A 44 -18.19 2.65 9.56
CA ASN A 44 -19.36 1.77 9.55
C ASN A 44 -19.59 1.09 8.20
N GLU A 45 -19.36 1.80 7.09
CA GLU A 45 -19.48 1.24 5.75
C GLU A 45 -18.37 0.22 5.47
N ALA A 46 -17.12 0.52 5.82
CA ALA A 46 -16.01 -0.42 5.66
C ALA A 46 -16.21 -1.73 6.45
N LEU A 47 -16.90 -1.66 7.59
CA LEU A 47 -17.23 -2.82 8.43
C LEU A 47 -18.51 -3.54 7.96
N ALA A 48 -19.30 -2.96 7.06
CA ALA A 48 -20.54 -3.57 6.59
C ALA A 48 -20.24 -4.82 5.76
N GLY A 49 -20.80 -5.96 6.17
CA GLY A 49 -20.56 -7.26 5.51
C GLY A 49 -19.20 -7.89 5.79
N ALA A 50 -18.31 -7.24 6.56
CA ALA A 50 -17.02 -7.79 6.94
C ALA A 50 -17.16 -8.90 7.99
N ASN A 51 -16.36 -9.96 7.88
CA ASN A 51 -16.23 -10.99 8.90
C ASN A 51 -15.31 -10.50 10.04
N ILE A 52 -15.87 -9.73 10.97
CA ILE A 52 -15.13 -9.00 12.02
C ILE A 52 -14.12 -9.86 12.79
N PRO A 53 -14.42 -11.10 13.24
CA PRO A 53 -13.47 -11.92 13.98
C PRO A 53 -12.14 -12.24 13.28
N VAL A 54 -12.08 -12.10 11.95
CA VAL A 54 -10.88 -12.37 11.13
C VAL A 54 -10.47 -11.15 10.29
N LEU A 55 -11.00 -9.97 10.61
CA LEU A 55 -10.67 -8.74 9.90
C LEU A 55 -9.30 -8.27 10.33
N ASP A 56 -8.41 -8.04 9.37
CA ASP A 56 -7.10 -7.43 9.58
C ASP A 56 -6.95 -6.13 8.75
N PRO A 57 -6.20 -5.13 9.25
CA PRO A 57 -5.76 -4.00 8.45
C PRO A 57 -4.96 -4.44 7.23
N ALA A 58 -5.43 -4.06 6.04
CA ALA A 58 -4.74 -4.35 4.79
C ALA A 58 -3.63 -3.32 4.51
N THR A 59 -2.64 -3.73 3.74
CA THR A 59 -1.57 -2.82 3.32
C THR A 59 -2.04 -1.77 2.31
N MET A 60 -1.51 -0.56 2.43
CA MET A 60 -1.79 0.59 1.57
C MET A 60 -0.57 0.95 0.71
N ASN A 61 -0.83 1.54 -0.46
CA ASN A 61 0.17 2.22 -1.27
C ASN A 61 0.13 3.75 -1.05
N ASP A 62 1.13 4.46 -1.56
CA ASP A 62 1.24 5.91 -1.33
C ASP A 62 0.10 6.72 -1.94
N ALA A 63 -0.49 6.26 -3.05
CA ALA A 63 -1.62 6.96 -3.67
C ALA A 63 -2.89 6.84 -2.81
N GLU A 64 -3.12 5.66 -2.21
CA GLU A 64 -4.19 5.44 -1.23
C GLU A 64 -4.00 6.32 0.02
N ILE A 65 -2.77 6.39 0.56
CA ILE A 65 -2.46 7.24 1.72
C ILE A 65 -2.72 8.72 1.39
N ARG A 66 -2.19 9.20 0.26
CA ARG A 66 -2.35 10.61 -0.16
C ARG A 66 -3.78 10.98 -0.48
N ARG A 67 -4.61 10.02 -0.90
CA ARG A 67 -6.03 10.25 -1.14
C ARG A 67 -6.77 10.66 0.14
N VAL A 68 -6.32 10.17 1.30
CA VAL A 68 -6.97 10.46 2.60
C VAL A 68 -6.27 11.59 3.34
N LEU A 69 -4.94 11.54 3.44
CA LEU A 69 -4.16 12.46 4.27
C LEU A 69 -3.61 13.67 3.48
N GLY A 70 -3.76 13.68 2.16
CA GLY A 70 -3.19 14.70 1.31
C GLY A 70 -1.70 14.46 1.01
N SER A 71 -0.99 15.50 0.61
CA SER A 71 0.44 15.42 0.30
C SER A 71 1.28 15.80 1.51
N GLY A 72 2.47 15.22 1.63
CA GLY A 72 3.41 15.54 2.70
C GLY A 72 4.10 14.30 3.27
N PRO A 73 4.99 14.50 4.27
CA PRO A 73 5.58 13.42 5.03
C PRO A 73 4.51 12.76 5.91
N HIS A 74 4.33 11.45 5.75
CA HIS A 74 3.44 10.65 6.60
C HIS A 74 4.27 9.64 7.36
N CYS A 75 4.07 9.57 8.67
CA CYS A 75 4.59 8.45 9.43
C CYS A 75 3.78 7.19 9.11
N SER A 76 4.40 6.02 9.17
CA SER A 76 3.75 4.76 8.84
C SER A 76 4.13 3.65 9.80
N PHE A 77 3.15 2.78 10.10
CA PHE A 77 3.39 1.49 10.74
C PHE A 77 3.28 0.37 9.69
N ARG A 78 4.21 -0.59 9.76
CA ARG A 78 4.33 -1.74 8.84
C ARG A 78 4.49 -3.02 9.66
N TYR A 79 3.89 -4.12 9.21
CA TYR A 79 4.08 -5.43 9.87
C TYR A 79 5.51 -5.95 9.77
N THR A 80 6.24 -5.57 8.73
CA THR A 80 7.64 -5.97 8.51
C THR A 80 8.46 -4.77 8.09
N ALA A 81 9.79 -4.89 8.19
CA ALA A 81 10.71 -3.80 7.88
C ALA A 81 10.61 -3.29 6.42
N GLU A 82 10.23 -4.17 5.49
CA GLU A 82 10.13 -3.88 4.04
C GLU A 82 8.69 -3.87 3.52
N GLY A 83 7.72 -4.33 4.31
CA GLY A 83 6.32 -4.43 3.93
C GLY A 83 5.66 -3.06 3.74
N LYS A 84 4.54 -3.02 3.02
CA LYS A 84 3.76 -1.80 2.81
C LYS A 84 3.06 -1.33 4.11
N PRO A 85 2.77 -0.02 4.26
CA PRO A 85 2.08 0.51 5.45
C PRO A 85 0.71 -0.13 5.67
N VAL A 86 0.34 -0.39 6.92
CA VAL A 86 -1.04 -0.77 7.30
C VAL A 86 -1.76 0.32 8.09
N LEU A 87 -0.99 1.26 8.65
CA LEU A 87 -1.47 2.51 9.22
C LEU A 87 -0.55 3.63 8.74
N ALA A 88 -1.15 4.73 8.28
CA ALA A 88 -0.43 5.97 8.00
C ALA A 88 -0.96 7.09 8.88
N VAL A 89 -0.06 7.99 9.29
CA VAL A 89 -0.31 9.04 10.28
C VAL A 89 0.27 10.36 9.77
N LEU A 90 -0.55 11.40 9.79
CA LEU A 90 -0.15 12.79 9.58
C LEU A 90 -0.26 13.54 10.90
N TRP A 91 0.88 13.94 11.46
CA TRP A 91 0.91 14.76 12.68
C TRP A 91 0.48 16.19 12.38
N LYS A 92 -0.35 16.76 13.25
CA LYS A 92 -0.68 18.20 13.23
C LYS A 92 0.44 18.98 13.89
N GLU A 93 0.54 20.28 13.60
CA GLU A 93 1.64 21.15 14.03
C GLU A 93 1.96 21.10 15.53
N SER A 94 0.97 20.85 16.39
CA SER A 94 1.15 20.75 17.84
C SER A 94 1.73 19.42 18.32
N GLY A 95 1.86 18.41 17.47
CA GLY A 95 2.36 17.05 17.79
C GLY A 95 1.47 16.23 18.73
N ALA A 96 0.42 16.83 19.30
CA ALA A 96 -0.52 16.16 20.21
C ALA A 96 -1.73 15.56 19.47
N ALA A 97 -2.04 16.05 18.28
CA ALA A 97 -3.13 15.56 17.44
C ALA A 97 -2.58 15.04 16.11
N ALA A 98 -3.25 14.04 15.55
CA ALA A 98 -2.91 13.46 14.26
C ALA A 98 -4.17 13.07 13.50
N ASP A 99 -4.08 13.10 12.18
CA ASP A 99 -5.02 12.40 11.30
C ASP A 99 -4.34 11.10 10.85
N GLY A 100 -5.12 10.06 10.56
CA GLY A 100 -4.58 8.81 10.09
C GLY A 100 -5.48 8.11 9.09
N THR A 101 -4.98 7.06 8.48
CA THR A 101 -5.77 6.21 7.60
C THR A 101 -5.38 4.75 7.77
N VAL A 102 -6.38 3.89 7.60
CA VAL A 102 -6.25 2.42 7.58
C VAL A 102 -7.08 1.89 6.41
N LYS A 103 -6.71 0.73 5.86
CA LYS A 103 -7.54 0.02 4.88
C LYS A 103 -8.20 -1.20 5.52
N LEU A 104 -9.53 -1.24 5.52
CA LEU A 104 -10.34 -2.30 6.10
C LEU A 104 -11.30 -2.82 5.05
N ASN A 105 -11.35 -4.15 4.89
CA ASN A 105 -12.24 -4.81 3.93
C ASN A 105 -12.14 -4.24 2.49
N GLY A 106 -10.93 -3.81 2.10
CA GLY A 106 -10.67 -3.20 0.79
C GLY A 106 -10.88 -1.68 0.70
N ASP A 107 -11.53 -1.06 1.70
CA ASP A 107 -11.82 0.38 1.69
C ASP A 107 -10.94 1.17 2.67
N LEU A 108 -10.65 2.42 2.33
CA LEU A 108 -9.90 3.37 3.15
C LEU A 108 -10.83 4.04 4.16
N VAL A 109 -10.35 4.12 5.40
CA VAL A 109 -11.05 4.75 6.52
C VAL A 109 -10.15 5.83 7.11
N ALA A 110 -10.64 7.07 7.09
CA ALA A 110 -10.01 8.18 7.79
C ALA A 110 -10.19 8.04 9.30
N LEU A 111 -9.12 8.27 10.03
CA LEU A 111 -9.06 8.22 11.49
C LEU A 111 -8.63 9.58 12.03
N THR A 112 -9.08 9.90 13.24
CA THR A 112 -8.58 11.06 13.99
C THR A 112 -7.97 10.57 15.30
N GLY A 113 -6.87 11.17 15.73
CA GLY A 113 -6.16 10.69 16.89
C GLY A 113 -5.46 11.75 17.71
N THR A 114 -5.10 11.33 18.91
CA THR A 114 -4.37 12.12 19.89
C THR A 114 -3.26 11.29 20.52
N ALA A 115 -2.13 11.92 20.77
CA ALA A 115 -1.02 11.34 21.49
C ALA A 115 -1.09 11.67 22.97
N ALA A 116 -0.98 10.65 23.82
CA ALA A 116 -0.91 10.79 25.27
C ALA A 116 -0.09 9.63 25.84
N GLU A 117 0.70 9.89 26.89
CA GLU A 117 1.43 8.86 27.63
C GLU A 117 2.31 7.96 26.73
N GLY A 118 2.91 8.55 25.69
CA GLY A 118 3.78 7.83 24.74
C GLY A 118 3.05 6.97 23.71
N LYS A 119 1.71 7.01 23.67
CA LYS A 119 0.88 6.25 22.74
C LYS A 119 0.11 7.19 21.83
N LEU A 120 -0.11 6.76 20.58
CA LEU A 120 -1.04 7.43 19.67
C LEU A 120 -2.31 6.59 19.55
N THR A 121 -3.44 7.16 19.94
CA THR A 121 -4.75 6.53 19.77
C THR A 121 -5.48 7.22 18.62
N LEU A 122 -5.87 6.46 17.60
CA LEU A 122 -6.61 6.91 16.43
C LEU A 122 -7.95 6.17 16.38
N THR A 123 -9.04 6.88 16.08
CA THR A 123 -10.40 6.29 16.07
C THR A 123 -11.23 6.77 14.90
N ALA A 124 -12.21 5.94 14.51
CA ALA A 124 -13.34 6.29 13.67
C ALA A 124 -14.51 5.34 13.94
N GLY A 125 -15.61 5.85 14.50
CA GLY A 125 -16.74 5.00 14.89
C GLY A 125 -16.30 3.89 15.86
N ALA A 126 -16.56 2.63 15.51
CA ALA A 126 -16.15 1.47 16.31
C ALA A 126 -14.69 1.05 16.12
N VAL A 127 -13.98 1.62 15.13
CA VAL A 127 -12.57 1.29 14.83
C VAL A 127 -11.66 2.08 15.75
N GLN A 128 -10.70 1.38 16.37
CA GLN A 128 -9.63 1.97 17.17
C GLN A 128 -8.29 1.36 16.77
N MET A 129 -7.29 2.23 16.62
CA MET A 129 -5.88 1.88 16.45
C MET A 129 -5.08 2.50 17.59
N ILE A 130 -4.33 1.70 18.35
CA ILE A 130 -3.41 2.20 19.39
C ILE A 130 -1.99 1.83 18.99
N LEU A 131 -1.20 2.83 18.64
CA LEU A 131 0.20 2.69 18.30
C LEU A 131 1.06 3.01 19.52
N THR A 132 1.91 2.06 19.92
CA THR A 132 2.87 2.19 21.02
C THR A 132 4.28 1.89 20.50
N PRO A 133 5.08 2.92 20.18
CA PRO A 133 6.48 2.71 19.78
C PRO A 133 7.37 2.35 20.99
N ASP A 134 8.45 1.61 20.75
CA ASP A 134 9.38 1.16 21.81
C ASP A 134 10.23 2.28 22.45
N ALA A 135 10.06 3.50 21.97
CA ALA A 135 10.60 4.71 22.58
C ALA A 135 9.53 5.82 22.49
N PRO A 136 9.67 6.93 23.21
CA PRO A 136 8.69 7.99 23.16
C PRO A 136 8.46 8.51 21.73
N LEU A 137 7.20 8.84 21.42
CA LEU A 137 6.85 9.57 20.21
C LEU A 137 7.63 10.90 20.18
N GLY A 138 8.15 11.27 19.01
CA GLY A 138 8.98 12.47 18.84
C GLY A 138 10.44 12.33 19.28
N SER A 139 10.86 11.19 19.84
CA SER A 139 12.29 10.91 20.02
C SER A 139 12.95 10.60 18.68
N PRO A 140 14.16 11.13 18.42
CA PRO A 140 14.88 10.84 17.19
C PRO A 140 15.12 9.33 17.04
N PRO A 141 15.20 8.81 15.81
CA PRO A 141 15.54 7.43 15.58
C PRO A 141 16.90 7.07 16.19
N ALA A 142 17.08 5.78 16.51
CA ALA A 142 18.39 5.28 16.90
C ALA A 142 19.36 5.46 15.72
N ARG A 143 20.63 5.79 15.98
CA ARG A 143 21.61 6.02 14.89
C ARG A 143 21.65 4.82 13.94
N GLY A 144 21.31 5.06 12.68
CA GLY A 144 21.39 4.08 11.60
C GLY A 144 20.10 3.30 11.30
N ASP A 145 19.01 3.49 12.05
CA ASP A 145 17.69 2.96 11.69
C ASP A 145 16.58 3.98 11.97
N GLU A 146 16.05 4.56 10.89
CA GLU A 146 14.89 5.46 10.94
C GLU A 146 13.61 4.73 11.38
N ARG A 147 13.60 3.40 11.30
CA ARG A 147 12.51 2.55 11.75
C ARG A 147 12.72 2.17 13.20
N ARG A 148 11.64 2.19 13.94
CA ARG A 148 11.60 1.80 15.35
C ARG A 148 10.59 0.69 15.52
N GLU A 149 10.92 -0.30 16.35
CA GLU A 149 9.92 -1.29 16.74
C GLU A 149 8.76 -0.61 17.45
N ALA A 150 7.57 -1.14 17.20
CA ALA A 150 6.33 -0.65 17.77
C ALA A 150 5.31 -1.79 17.83
N ASP A 151 4.41 -1.68 18.81
CA ASP A 151 3.19 -2.47 18.85
C ASP A 151 2.02 -1.63 18.31
N LEU A 152 1.17 -2.26 17.50
CA LEU A 152 -0.09 -1.71 17.02
C LEU A 152 -1.24 -2.59 17.49
N GLU A 153 -2.15 -2.02 18.27
CA GLU A 153 -3.40 -2.69 18.63
C GLU A 153 -4.52 -2.20 17.69
N PHE A 154 -5.25 -3.14 17.10
CA PHE A 154 -6.45 -2.90 16.32
C PHE A 154 -7.66 -3.46 17.06
N ALA A 155 -8.72 -2.66 17.18
CA ALA A 155 -9.97 -3.09 17.77
C ALA A 155 -11.19 -2.60 16.96
N VAL A 156 -12.26 -3.42 17.01
CA VAL A 156 -13.58 -3.08 16.46
C VAL A 156 -14.63 -3.30 17.55
N GLY A 157 -14.99 -2.23 18.25
CA GLY A 157 -15.89 -2.29 19.41
C GLY A 157 -15.43 -3.33 20.44
N ASP A 158 -16.35 -4.20 20.86
CA ASP A 158 -16.11 -5.34 21.75
C ASP A 158 -15.91 -6.68 20.99
N LYS A 159 -15.99 -6.65 19.66
CA LYS A 159 -16.02 -7.87 18.82
C LYS A 159 -14.65 -8.36 18.38
N LEU A 160 -13.67 -7.47 18.32
CA LEU A 160 -12.30 -7.79 17.89
C LEU A 160 -11.31 -6.93 18.66
N ARG A 161 -10.23 -7.55 19.11
CA ARG A 161 -9.02 -6.90 19.62
C ARG A 161 -7.82 -7.77 19.30
N VAL A 162 -6.89 -7.25 18.51
CA VAL A 162 -5.66 -7.94 18.10
C VAL A 162 -4.49 -6.97 18.21
N GLY A 163 -3.34 -7.48 18.65
CA GLY A 163 -2.08 -6.76 18.67
C GLY A 163 -1.13 -7.29 17.60
N TYR A 164 -0.38 -6.39 16.97
CA TYR A 164 0.68 -6.70 16.02
C TYR A 164 1.97 -6.05 16.47
N ARG A 165 3.09 -6.74 16.26
CA ARG A 165 4.42 -6.14 16.34
C ARG A 165 4.90 -5.78 14.95
N GLY A 166 5.55 -4.65 14.83
CA GLY A 166 6.09 -4.19 13.55
C GLY A 166 6.99 -2.98 13.72
N TYR A 167 7.04 -2.16 12.69
CA TYR A 167 7.96 -1.03 12.58
C TYR A 167 7.20 0.25 12.31
N TYR A 168 7.49 1.28 13.09
CA TYR A 168 7.02 2.65 12.90
C TYR A 168 8.17 3.55 12.44
N ALA A 169 7.92 4.35 11.40
CA ALA A 169 8.89 5.30 10.88
C ALA A 169 8.20 6.58 10.39
N CYS A 170 8.88 7.70 10.55
CA CYS A 170 8.52 8.98 9.94
C CYS A 170 9.61 9.32 8.92
N PRO A 171 9.25 9.71 7.68
CA PRO A 171 10.24 10.21 6.73
C PRO A 171 10.89 11.47 7.29
N GLU A 172 12.19 11.64 7.00
CA GLU A 172 12.99 12.83 7.35
C GLU A 172 12.44 14.14 6.76
#